data_AF-A0A4Q4M1E9-F1
#
_entry.id   AF-A0A4Q4M1E9-F1
#
_cell.length_a   1.000
_cell.length_b   1.000
_cell.length_c   1.000
_cell.angle_alpha   90.00
_cell.angle_beta   90.00
_cell.angle_gamma   90.00
#
_symmetry.space_group_name_H-M   'P 1'
#
loop_
_entity.id
_entity.type
_entity.pdbx_description
1 polymer ?
#
loop_
_entity_poly.entity_id
_entity_poly.type
_entity_poly.pdbx_seq_one_letter_code
_entity_poly.pdbx_strand_id
1 'polypeptide(L)'
;MYKTEEAAEMLLYLHDQQYVFPESLSDDVLLCDVGASVHLFEDPANTGFAFFLRYHANTWTLWNVLLIFESALFLCAWIKKAAVESSGNQACQVIIEDLRGALSMAWSSLDVSDGQPDFTNTKVLAKSVLLYWSRVLVSLSEKPFARTLGQALGQYARSMGTEEDTMME
;
A
#
# COMPACT_ATOMS: atom_id res chain seq x y z
N MET A 1 -2.06 6.84 23.08
CA MET A 1 -1.17 5.76 22.61
C MET A 1 -1.96 4.48 22.33
N TYR A 2 -2.93 4.11 23.19
CA TYR A 2 -3.84 2.96 23.02
C TYR A 2 -4.65 2.86 21.69
N LYS A 3 -5.05 3.97 21.06
CA LYS A 3 -5.93 3.94 19.87
C LYS A 3 -5.27 3.46 18.57
N THR A 4 -3.93 3.53 18.48
CA THR A 4 -3.22 3.13 17.25
C THR A 4 -2.95 1.63 17.24
N GLU A 5 -2.66 1.05 18.40
CA GLU A 5 -2.50 -0.40 18.59
C GLU A 5 -3.83 -1.11 18.34
N GLU A 6 -4.95 -0.63 18.89
CA GLU A 6 -6.29 -1.18 18.61
C GLU A 6 -6.65 -1.11 17.12
N ALA A 7 -6.26 -0.04 16.41
CA ALA A 7 -6.51 0.09 14.97
C ALA A 7 -5.64 -0.86 14.14
N ALA A 8 -4.37 -1.07 14.54
CA ALA A 8 -3.50 -2.05 13.91
C ALA A 8 -3.97 -3.49 14.19
N GLU A 9 -4.44 -3.79 15.41
CA GLU A 9 -5.06 -5.06 15.77
C GLU A 9 -6.36 -5.29 14.99
N MET A 10 -7.18 -4.26 14.76
CA MET A 10 -8.35 -4.36 13.88
C MET A 10 -7.97 -4.65 12.43
N LEU A 11 -6.91 -4.01 11.91
CA LEU A 11 -6.42 -4.29 10.56
C LEU A 11 -5.83 -5.69 10.44
N LEU A 12 -5.13 -6.17 11.47
CA LEU A 12 -4.64 -7.53 11.57
C LEU A 12 -5.79 -8.53 11.62
N TYR A 13 -6.81 -8.27 12.44
CA TYR A 13 -8.02 -9.08 12.49
C TYR A 13 -8.73 -9.14 11.13
N LEU A 14 -8.84 -8.01 10.42
CA LEU A 14 -9.42 -7.95 9.07
C LEU A 14 -8.54 -8.65 8.02
N HIS A 15 -7.21 -8.68 8.22
CA HIS A 15 -6.27 -9.39 7.35
C HIS A 15 -6.29 -10.91 7.59
N ASP A 16 -6.33 -11.34 8.85
CA ASP A 16 -6.44 -12.75 9.29
C ASP A 16 -7.77 -13.38 8.87
N GLN A 17 -8.83 -12.59 8.76
CA GLN A 17 -10.10 -13.03 8.19
C GLN A 17 -10.00 -13.38 6.69
N GLN A 18 -8.83 -13.21 6.06
CA GLN A 18 -8.60 -13.22 4.62
C GLN A 18 -9.51 -12.21 3.96
N TYR A 19 -8.97 -11.14 3.36
CA TYR A 19 -9.79 -10.27 2.54
C TYR A 19 -10.37 -11.09 1.37
N VAL A 20 -11.61 -11.55 1.52
CA VAL A 20 -12.31 -12.35 0.52
C VAL A 20 -12.82 -11.35 -0.51
N PHE A 21 -12.11 -11.26 -1.64
CA PHE A 21 -12.66 -10.62 -2.82
C PHE A 21 -14.01 -11.28 -3.11
N PRO A 22 -15.12 -10.53 -3.22
CA PRO A 22 -16.40 -11.09 -3.58
C PRO A 22 -16.24 -12.00 -4.80
N GLU A 23 -16.58 -13.29 -4.67
CA GLU A 23 -16.52 -14.26 -5.78
C GLU A 23 -17.38 -13.83 -6.99
N SER A 24 -18.24 -12.83 -6.80
CA SER A 24 -19.13 -12.24 -7.79
C SER A 24 -18.55 -11.05 -8.57
N LEU A 25 -17.38 -10.52 -8.22
CA LEU A 25 -16.75 -9.46 -9.01
C LEU A 25 -16.08 -10.08 -10.23
N SER A 26 -16.43 -9.60 -11.44
CA SER A 26 -15.70 -10.03 -12.63
C SER A 26 -14.25 -9.59 -12.54
N ASP A 27 -13.34 -10.44 -13.05
CA ASP A 27 -11.90 -10.16 -13.07
C ASP A 27 -11.60 -8.79 -13.69
N ASP A 28 -12.37 -8.37 -14.70
CA ASP A 28 -12.22 -7.07 -15.35
C ASP A 28 -12.51 -5.88 -14.41
N VAL A 29 -13.56 -5.95 -13.58
CA VAL A 29 -13.89 -4.88 -12.62
C VAL A 29 -12.83 -4.81 -11.53
N LEU A 30 -12.37 -5.98 -11.05
CA LEU A 30 -11.28 -6.05 -10.10
C LEU A 30 -10.00 -5.41 -10.66
N LEU A 31 -9.63 -5.73 -11.90
CA LEU A 31 -8.44 -5.16 -12.55
C LEU A 31 -8.57 -3.65 -12.76
N CYS A 32 -9.78 -3.13 -13.02
CA CYS A 32 -10.02 -1.69 -13.07
C CYS A 32 -9.74 -1.01 -11.71
N ASP A 33 -10.24 -1.57 -10.61
CA ASP A 33 -10.02 -1.02 -9.26
C ASP A 33 -8.55 -1.09 -8.84
N VAL A 34 -7.85 -2.15 -9.23
CA VAL A 34 -6.40 -2.29 -9.04
C VAL A 34 -5.67 -1.23 -9.85
N GLY A 35 -6.00 -1.07 -11.14
CA GLY A 35 -5.42 -0.04 -11.99
C GLY A 35 -5.63 1.38 -11.42
N ALA A 36 -6.84 1.68 -10.94
CA ALA A 36 -7.14 2.95 -10.29
C ALA A 36 -6.31 3.16 -9.01
N SER A 37 -6.09 2.11 -8.23
CA SER A 37 -5.23 2.17 -7.04
C SER A 37 -3.75 2.37 -7.38
N VAL A 38 -3.27 1.76 -8.48
CA VAL A 38 -1.90 1.97 -8.99
C VAL A 38 -1.73 3.41 -9.48
N HIS A 39 -2.73 3.98 -10.15
CA HIS A 39 -2.72 5.36 -10.66
C HIS A 39 -2.49 6.41 -9.57
N LEU A 40 -2.83 6.11 -8.30
CA LEU A 40 -2.55 7.00 -7.16
C LEU A 40 -1.05 7.24 -6.94
N PHE A 41 -0.17 6.38 -7.48
CA PHE A 41 1.28 6.58 -7.43
C PHE A 41 1.83 7.51 -8.53
N GLU A 42 1.05 7.87 -9.55
CA GLU A 42 1.55 8.67 -10.67
C GLU A 42 2.01 10.06 -10.25
N ASP A 43 1.18 10.79 -9.49
CA ASP A 43 1.53 12.11 -8.99
C ASP A 43 2.82 12.11 -8.17
N PRO A 44 2.99 11.25 -7.14
CA PRO A 44 4.26 11.20 -6.42
C PRO A 44 5.43 10.69 -7.26
N ALA A 45 5.21 9.79 -8.21
CA ALA A 45 6.24 9.30 -9.12
C ALA A 45 6.78 10.41 -10.03
N ASN A 46 5.89 11.27 -10.52
CA ASN A 46 6.23 12.33 -11.48
C ASN A 46 6.76 13.60 -10.81
N THR A 47 6.31 13.92 -9.60
CA THR A 47 6.63 15.19 -8.93
C THR A 47 7.67 15.07 -7.82
N GLY A 48 7.87 13.86 -7.30
CA GLY A 48 8.70 13.59 -6.14
C GLY A 48 8.02 13.93 -4.81
N PHE A 49 8.41 13.19 -3.77
CA PHE A 49 7.71 13.13 -2.49
C PHE A 49 7.52 14.50 -1.81
N ALA A 50 8.57 15.32 -1.74
CA ALA A 50 8.50 16.61 -1.07
C ALA A 50 7.54 17.59 -1.76
N PHE A 51 7.55 17.63 -3.10
CA PHE A 51 6.64 18.46 -3.88
C PHE A 51 5.21 17.93 -3.76
N PHE A 52 5.03 16.63 -3.97
CA PHE A 52 3.74 15.94 -3.84
C PHE A 52 3.07 16.24 -2.49
N LEU A 53 3.81 16.12 -1.38
CA LEU A 53 3.27 16.45 -0.06
C LEU A 53 2.84 17.90 0.05
N ARG A 54 3.73 18.82 -0.33
CA ARG A 54 3.53 20.26 -0.12
C ARG A 54 2.38 20.81 -0.94
N TYR A 55 2.26 20.39 -2.20
CA TYR A 55 1.34 20.98 -3.17
C TYR A 55 0.05 20.18 -3.37
N HIS A 56 0.08 18.86 -3.12
CA HIS A 56 -1.08 18.00 -3.33
C HIS A 56 -1.58 17.42 -2.01
N ALA A 57 -0.80 16.55 -1.36
CA ALA A 57 -1.32 15.74 -0.26
C ALA A 57 -1.74 16.56 0.98
N ASN A 58 -1.11 17.72 1.23
CA ASN A 58 -1.54 18.61 2.31
C ASN A 58 -2.95 19.20 2.11
N THR A 59 -3.46 19.25 0.88
CA THR A 59 -4.82 19.73 0.56
C THR A 59 -5.88 18.65 0.69
N TRP A 60 -5.48 17.39 0.90
CA TRP A 60 -6.40 16.26 0.96
C TRP A 60 -7.45 16.40 2.06
N THR A 61 -8.68 16.08 1.69
CA THR A 61 -9.78 15.95 2.64
C THR A 61 -9.73 14.60 3.36
N LEU A 62 -10.63 14.40 4.33
CA LEU A 62 -10.81 13.08 4.95
C LEU A 62 -11.04 11.97 3.91
N TRP A 63 -11.84 12.26 2.87
CA TRP A 63 -12.14 11.28 1.83
C TRP A 63 -10.91 10.85 1.05
N ASN A 64 -10.03 11.78 0.69
CA ASN A 64 -8.79 11.45 -0.01
C ASN A 64 -7.87 10.57 0.84
N VAL A 65 -7.79 10.87 2.14
CA VAL A 65 -6.99 10.07 3.07
C VAL A 65 -7.53 8.65 3.24
N LEU A 66 -8.86 8.49 3.34
CA LEU A 66 -9.50 7.17 3.41
C LEU A 66 -9.27 6.38 2.13
N LEU A 67 -9.43 7.02 0.96
CA LEU A 67 -9.16 6.40 -0.33
C LEU A 67 -7.72 5.85 -0.41
N ILE A 68 -6.72 6.66 -0.01
CA ILE A 68 -5.31 6.25 -0.01
C ILE A 68 -5.04 5.10 0.98
N PHE A 69 -5.69 5.15 2.13
CA PHE A 69 -5.56 4.11 3.14
C PHE A 69 -6.15 2.78 2.65
N GLU A 70 -7.37 2.81 2.11
CA GLU A 70 -8.06 1.64 1.58
C GLU A 70 -7.35 1.08 0.35
N SER A 71 -6.88 1.94 -0.56
CA SER A 71 -6.14 1.52 -1.76
C SER A 71 -4.83 0.83 -1.41
N ALA A 72 -4.12 1.28 -0.36
CA ALA A 72 -2.89 0.66 0.10
C ALA A 72 -3.12 -0.77 0.62
N LEU A 73 -4.18 -0.96 1.42
CA LEU A 73 -4.58 -2.28 1.93
C LEU A 73 -5.04 -3.20 0.80
N PHE A 74 -5.89 -2.68 -0.08
CA PHE A 74 -6.42 -3.40 -1.22
C PHE A 74 -5.32 -3.88 -2.17
N LEU A 75 -4.40 -2.99 -2.57
CA LEU A 75 -3.25 -3.36 -3.41
C LEU A 75 -2.36 -4.38 -2.72
N CYS A 76 -2.10 -4.23 -1.43
CA CYS A 76 -1.29 -5.20 -0.68
C CYS A 76 -1.93 -6.61 -0.72
N ALA A 77 -3.23 -6.71 -0.45
CA ALA A 77 -3.97 -7.96 -0.52
C ALA A 77 -3.99 -8.54 -1.94
N TRP A 78 -4.24 -7.70 -2.94
CA TRP A 78 -4.27 -8.12 -4.35
C TRP A 78 -2.92 -8.63 -4.83
N ILE A 79 -1.81 -7.96 -4.52
CA ILE A 79 -0.45 -8.41 -4.91
C ILE A 79 -0.14 -9.79 -4.31
N LYS A 80 -0.50 -10.01 -3.04
CA LYS A 80 -0.34 -11.32 -2.38
C LYS A 80 -1.15 -12.40 -3.09
N LYS A 81 -2.42 -12.12 -3.42
CA LYS A 81 -3.30 -13.05 -4.17
C LYS A 81 -2.77 -13.32 -5.58
N ALA A 82 -2.41 -12.28 -6.32
CA ALA A 82 -1.86 -12.37 -7.66
C ALA A 82 -0.54 -13.17 -7.67
N ALA A 83 0.31 -13.04 -6.65
CA ALA A 83 1.53 -13.84 -6.56
C ALA A 83 1.27 -15.36 -6.49
N VAL A 84 0.12 -15.79 -5.96
CA VAL A 84 -0.27 -17.20 -5.84
C VAL A 84 -1.04 -17.68 -7.08
N GLU A 85 -1.94 -16.85 -7.62
CA GLU A 85 -2.93 -17.28 -8.61
C GLU A 85 -2.61 -16.89 -10.06
N SER A 86 -1.77 -15.86 -10.28
CA SER A 86 -1.66 -15.20 -11.59
C SER A 86 -0.45 -15.63 -12.44
N SER A 87 0.09 -16.83 -12.22
CA SER A 87 1.15 -17.41 -13.06
C SER A 87 0.61 -17.71 -14.48
N GLY A 88 0.44 -16.66 -15.29
CA GLY A 88 -0.05 -16.75 -16.67
C GLY A 88 -1.03 -15.64 -17.10
N ASN A 89 -1.56 -14.81 -16.20
CA ASN A 89 -2.46 -13.71 -16.60
C ASN A 89 -1.64 -12.46 -17.00
N GLN A 90 -1.58 -12.18 -18.31
CA GLN A 90 -0.83 -11.05 -18.86
C GLN A 90 -1.31 -9.69 -18.31
N ALA A 91 -2.61 -9.51 -18.06
CA ALA A 91 -3.13 -8.26 -17.53
C ALA A 91 -2.63 -8.01 -16.09
N CYS A 92 -2.60 -9.04 -15.25
CA CYS A 92 -2.04 -8.93 -13.90
C CYS A 92 -0.54 -8.57 -13.94
N GLN A 93 0.22 -9.17 -14.86
CA GLN A 93 1.65 -8.88 -15.02
C GLN A 93 1.90 -7.43 -15.43
N VAL A 94 1.12 -6.89 -16.37
CA VAL A 94 1.23 -5.49 -16.80
C VAL A 94 0.99 -4.56 -15.61
N ILE A 95 -0.08 -4.76 -14.85
CA ILE A 95 -0.40 -3.92 -13.69
C ILE A 95 0.68 -4.00 -12.60
N ILE A 96 1.25 -5.19 -12.37
CA ILE A 96 2.36 -5.35 -11.41
C ILE A 96 3.60 -4.58 -11.88
N GLU A 97 3.94 -4.64 -13.17
CA GLU A 97 5.06 -3.87 -13.72
C GLU A 97 4.81 -2.36 -13.64
N ASP A 98 3.61 -1.89 -13.96
CA ASP A 98 3.23 -0.48 -13.84
C ASP A 98 3.37 0.00 -12.39
N LEU A 99 2.89 -0.80 -11.43
CA LEU A 99 3.06 -0.52 -10.00
C LEU A 99 4.54 -0.50 -9.59
N ARG A 100 5.34 -1.47 -10.04
CA ARG A 100 6.79 -1.52 -9.76
C ARG A 100 7.47 -0.25 -10.27
N GLY A 101 7.16 0.17 -11.49
CA GLY A 101 7.70 1.39 -12.09
C GLY A 101 7.30 2.64 -11.31
N ALA A 102 6.00 2.82 -11.07
CA ALA A 102 5.47 3.98 -10.35
C ALA A 102 6.02 4.06 -8.92
N LEU A 103 6.01 2.95 -8.19
CA LEU A 103 6.55 2.89 -6.83
C LEU A 103 8.06 3.12 -6.81
N SER A 104 8.82 2.57 -7.77
CA SER A 104 10.25 2.83 -7.95
C SER A 104 10.56 4.32 -8.04
N MET A 105 9.88 5.01 -8.94
CA MET A 105 10.05 6.45 -9.13
C MET A 105 9.63 7.23 -7.88
N ALA A 106 8.45 6.93 -7.32
CA ALA A 106 7.95 7.59 -6.12
C ALA A 106 8.90 7.39 -4.92
N TRP A 107 9.44 6.18 -4.76
CA TRP A 107 10.37 5.82 -3.68
C TRP A 107 11.74 6.47 -3.83
N SER A 108 12.26 6.60 -5.05
CA SER A 108 13.57 7.21 -5.31
C SER A 108 13.68 8.66 -4.82
N SER A 109 12.54 9.34 -4.71
CA SER A 109 12.44 10.71 -4.21
C SER A 109 12.37 10.82 -2.68
N LEU A 110 12.31 9.69 -1.98
CA LEU A 110 12.37 9.65 -0.54
C LEU A 110 13.83 9.80 -0.08
N ASP A 111 14.06 10.67 0.90
CA ASP A 111 15.33 10.72 1.62
C ASP A 111 15.39 9.54 2.60
N VAL A 112 15.87 8.39 2.14
CA VAL A 112 16.01 7.16 2.93
C VAL A 112 17.43 6.64 2.82
N SER A 113 18.06 6.40 3.97
CA SER A 113 19.40 5.84 4.09
C SER A 113 19.51 4.40 3.58
N ASP A 114 18.39 3.66 3.60
CA ASP A 114 18.38 2.20 3.47
C ASP A 114 18.31 1.70 2.02
N GLY A 115 18.43 2.63 1.06
CA GLY A 115 18.35 2.32 -0.37
C GLY A 115 16.94 1.96 -0.85
N GLN A 116 16.84 1.61 -2.13
CA GLN A 116 15.58 1.21 -2.74
C GLN A 116 15.31 -0.29 -2.48
N PRO A 117 14.09 -0.67 -2.03
CA PRO A 117 13.74 -2.08 -1.86
C PRO A 117 13.71 -2.84 -3.20
N ASP A 118 13.94 -4.14 -3.15
CA ASP A 118 13.80 -5.02 -4.32
C ASP A 118 12.31 -5.25 -4.64
N PHE A 119 11.77 -4.44 -5.54
CA PHE A 119 10.39 -4.52 -5.99
C PHE A 119 10.10 -5.69 -6.94
N THR A 120 11.12 -6.46 -7.36
CA THR A 120 10.87 -7.69 -8.13
C THR A 120 10.24 -8.77 -7.26
N ASN A 121 10.58 -8.79 -5.97
CA ASN A 121 9.95 -9.65 -4.98
C ASN A 121 8.55 -9.11 -4.63
N THR A 122 7.50 -9.89 -4.95
CA THR A 122 6.10 -9.49 -4.76
C THR A 122 5.72 -9.28 -3.29
N LYS A 123 6.33 -10.00 -2.34
CA LYS A 123 6.14 -9.77 -0.91
C LYS A 123 6.72 -8.42 -0.49
N VAL A 124 7.91 -8.10 -0.99
CA VAL A 124 8.57 -6.79 -0.75
C VAL A 124 7.77 -5.67 -1.41
N LEU A 125 7.28 -5.87 -2.64
CA LEU A 125 6.41 -4.93 -3.35
C LEU A 125 5.14 -4.62 -2.54
N ALA A 126 4.40 -5.66 -2.12
CA ALA A 126 3.17 -5.51 -1.34
C ALA A 126 3.40 -4.77 -0.02
N LYS A 127 4.49 -5.09 0.68
CA LYS A 127 4.90 -4.39 1.90
C LYS A 127 5.28 -2.93 1.63
N SER A 128 5.94 -2.67 0.52
CA SER A 128 6.41 -1.34 0.15
C SER A 128 5.26 -0.40 -0.21
N VAL A 129 4.19 -0.90 -0.84
CA VAL A 129 2.95 -0.11 -1.03
C VAL A 129 2.44 0.45 0.30
N LEU A 130 2.33 -0.40 1.32
CA LEU A 130 1.88 0.01 2.65
C LEU A 130 2.84 1.03 3.29
N LEU A 131 4.15 0.76 3.22
CA LEU A 131 5.16 1.63 3.82
C LEU A 131 5.23 3.00 3.16
N TYR A 132 5.09 3.06 1.84
CA TYR A 132 5.08 4.32 1.10
C TYR A 132 3.91 5.20 1.54
N TRP A 133 2.68 4.66 1.49
CA TRP A 133 1.50 5.41 1.87
C TRP A 133 1.44 5.71 3.38
N SER A 134 1.93 4.81 4.23
CA SER A 134 2.18 5.08 5.65
C SER A 134 3.01 6.36 5.81
N ARG A 135 4.12 6.47 5.08
CA ARG A 135 5.02 7.63 5.17
C ARG A 135 4.34 8.92 4.71
N VAL A 136 3.63 8.88 3.57
CA VAL A 136 2.84 10.02 3.08
C VAL A 136 1.85 10.48 4.16
N LEU A 137 1.02 9.57 4.68
CA LEU A 137 -0.03 9.89 5.63
C LEU A 137 0.50 10.39 6.98
N VAL A 138 1.61 9.83 7.47
CA VAL A 138 2.28 10.31 8.69
C VAL A 138 2.86 11.72 8.50
N SER A 139 3.32 12.05 7.29
CA SER A 139 3.86 13.35 6.95
C SER A 139 2.82 14.46 6.82
N LEU A 140 1.51 14.16 6.82
CA LEU A 140 0.42 15.15 6.82
C LEU A 140 0.24 15.76 8.21
N SER A 141 1.18 16.62 8.62
CA SER A 141 1.33 17.09 10.00
C SER A 141 0.11 17.80 10.59
N GLU A 142 -0.67 18.49 9.74
CA GLU A 142 -1.88 19.21 10.13
C GLU A 142 -3.14 18.32 10.26
N LYS A 143 -3.02 17.01 9.99
CA LYS A 143 -4.14 16.07 9.93
C LYS A 143 -3.93 14.90 10.90
N PRO A 144 -4.36 15.03 12.17
CA PRO A 144 -4.14 14.00 13.19
C PRO A 144 -4.70 12.63 12.80
N PHE A 145 -5.87 12.58 12.16
CA PHE A 145 -6.50 11.33 11.72
C PHE A 145 -5.67 10.61 10.63
N ALA A 146 -5.11 11.37 9.67
CA ALA A 146 -4.25 10.81 8.62
C ALA A 146 -3.00 10.20 9.22
N ARG A 147 -2.40 10.86 10.23
CA ARG A 147 -1.26 10.32 10.96
C ARG A 147 -1.60 8.99 11.64
N THR A 148 -2.76 8.86 12.28
CA THR A 148 -3.18 7.60 12.92
C THR A 148 -3.33 6.48 11.89
N LEU A 149 -3.98 6.74 10.75
CA LEU A 149 -4.12 5.75 9.67
C LEU A 149 -2.76 5.37 9.07
N GLY A 150 -1.88 6.34 8.85
CA GLY A 150 -0.52 6.08 8.36
C GLY A 150 0.29 5.24 9.34
N GLN A 151 0.22 5.53 10.65
CA GLN A 151 0.87 4.70 11.67
C GLN A 151 0.35 3.26 11.68
N ALA A 152 -0.97 3.08 11.54
CA ALA A 152 -1.59 1.76 11.48
C ALA A 152 -1.11 0.97 10.23
N LEU A 153 -1.05 1.61 9.06
CA LEU A 153 -0.45 1.00 7.85
C LEU A 153 1.01 0.60 8.09
N GLY A 154 1.80 1.47 8.71
CA GLY A 154 3.21 1.20 8.97
C GLY A 154 3.43 0.10 10.02
N GLN A 155 2.54 -0.05 10.99
CA GLN A 155 2.55 -1.17 11.94
C GLN A 155 2.17 -2.47 11.25
N TYR A 156 1.08 -2.47 10.47
CA TYR A 156 0.64 -3.63 9.71
C TYR A 156 1.71 -4.10 8.70
N ALA A 157 2.37 -3.18 7.98
CA ALA A 157 3.46 -3.54 7.08
C ALA A 157 4.63 -4.25 7.78
N ARG A 158 4.88 -3.94 9.07
CA ARG A 158 5.96 -4.54 9.86
C ARG A 158 5.59 -5.92 10.39
N SER A 159 4.35 -6.16 10.78
CA SER A 159 3.89 -7.48 11.26
C SER A 159 3.84 -8.53 10.15
N MET A 160 3.64 -8.14 8.89
CA MET A 160 3.66 -9.09 7.76
C MET A 160 4.99 -9.85 7.58
N GLY A 161 6.08 -9.42 8.25
CA GLY A 161 7.38 -10.10 8.19
C GLY A 161 7.66 -11.04 9.38
N THR A 162 6.82 -11.04 10.42
CA THR A 162 7.06 -11.81 11.65
C THR A 162 6.28 -13.13 11.73
N GLU A 163 5.23 -13.30 10.93
CA GLU A 163 4.38 -14.51 10.94
C GLU A 163 5.01 -15.71 10.19
N GLU A 164 5.85 -15.48 9.17
CA GLU A 164 6.51 -16.59 8.45
C GLU A 164 7.65 -17.25 9.26
N ASP A 165 8.21 -16.58 10.26
CA ASP A 165 9.25 -17.13 11.12
C ASP A 165 8.68 -17.94 12.31
N THR A 166 7.41 -17.78 12.65
CA THR A 166 6.78 -18.47 13.80
C THR A 166 6.02 -19.75 13.43
N MET A 167 5.80 -20.01 12.13
CA MET A 167 5.22 -21.27 11.65
C MET A 167 6.26 -22.33 11.23
N MET A 168 7.55 -22.07 11.47
CA MET A 168 8.65 -23.00 11.22
C MET A 168 9.38 -23.48 12.48
N GLU A 169 8.75 -23.39 13.66
CA GLU A 169 9.19 -24.08 14.89
C GLU A 169 8.31 -25.29 15.24
#